data_AF-A0A6M5UGG7-F1
#
_entry.id   AF-A0A6M5UGG7-F1
#
_cell.length_a   1.000
_cell.length_b   1.000
_cell.length_c   1.000
_cell.angle_alpha   90.00
_cell.angle_beta   90.00
_cell.angle_gamma   90.00
#
_symmetry.space_group_name_H-M   'P 1'
#
loop_
_entity.id
_entity.type
_entity.pdbx_description
1 polymer ?
#
loop_
_entity_poly.entity_id
_entity_poly.type
_entity_poly.pdbx_seq_one_letter_code
_entity_poly.pdbx_strand_id
1 'polypeptide(L)'
;MSETARAQDALPGRVARLWSVDDRASRPVGHLVTRVCMHWDTVGPHAFPRHVNPEPRVQWRAHLDGSDVEGEQDLYSDDPEAPPFPRDDDRTIVVRGRRLRLEWLDGAEAEAAWDRHGW
;
A
#
# COMPACT_ATOMS: atom_id res chain seq x y z
N MET A 1 27.65 -9.31 -1.11
CA MET A 1 26.95 -8.01 -1.17
C MET A 1 25.49 -8.33 -0.96
N SER A 2 24.99 -8.13 0.24
CA SER A 2 23.66 -8.62 0.66
C SER A 2 22.58 -7.61 0.28
N GLU A 3 21.65 -8.02 -0.58
CA GLU A 3 20.41 -7.32 -0.98
C GLU A 3 19.37 -7.23 0.15
N THR A 4 19.82 -7.11 1.41
CA THR A 4 18.94 -7.06 2.59
C THR A 4 18.75 -5.63 3.12
N ALA A 5 19.23 -4.63 2.38
CA ALA A 5 18.97 -3.23 2.68
C ALA A 5 17.80 -2.74 1.83
N ARG A 6 16.68 -2.35 2.48
CA ARG A 6 15.57 -1.47 2.03
C ARG A 6 14.13 -1.97 2.26
N ALA A 7 13.91 -3.04 3.04
CA ALA A 7 12.57 -3.28 3.60
C ALA A 7 12.34 -2.49 4.92
N GLN A 8 13.37 -1.82 5.44
CA GLN A 8 13.42 -1.34 6.84
C GLN A 8 13.05 0.14 7.05
N ASP A 9 12.78 0.93 6.00
CA ASP A 9 12.32 2.34 6.16
C ASP A 9 10.82 2.54 5.86
N ALA A 10 10.10 1.48 5.50
CA ALA A 10 8.64 1.49 5.55
C ALA A 10 8.20 1.30 7.01
N LEU A 11 8.20 2.40 7.78
CA LEU A 11 7.64 2.38 9.14
C LEU A 11 6.20 1.82 9.08
N PRO A 12 5.85 0.81 9.90
CA PRO A 12 4.49 0.30 9.96
C PRO A 12 3.49 1.42 10.27
N GLY A 13 2.33 1.42 9.60
CA GLY A 13 1.24 2.34 9.94
C GLY A 13 1.30 3.71 9.26
N ARG A 14 2.01 3.85 8.14
CA ARG A 14 2.05 5.13 7.40
C ARG A 14 0.87 5.28 6.44
N VAL A 15 0.45 6.52 6.28
CA VAL A 15 -0.55 6.93 5.30
C VAL A 15 0.07 7.92 4.32
N ALA A 16 -0.21 7.76 3.03
CA ALA A 16 0.08 8.73 2.00
C ALA A 16 -1.20 9.26 1.40
N ARG A 17 -1.18 10.54 1.01
CA ARG A 17 -2.15 11.10 0.08
C ARG A 17 -1.76 10.77 -1.35
N LEU A 18 -2.74 10.38 -2.14
CA LEU A 18 -2.62 10.12 -3.58
C LEU A 18 -3.04 11.37 -4.35
N TRP A 19 -2.21 11.78 -5.29
CA TRP A 19 -2.45 12.93 -6.16
C TRP A 19 -2.54 12.50 -7.61
N SER A 20 -3.57 12.98 -8.31
CA SER A 20 -3.66 12.85 -9.77
C SER A 20 -2.52 13.61 -10.42
N VAL A 21 -1.85 12.97 -11.37
CA VAL A 21 -0.77 13.58 -12.16
C VAL A 21 -1.31 14.11 -13.50
N ASP A 22 -2.50 13.66 -13.92
CA ASP A 22 -3.16 14.08 -15.14
C ASP A 22 -4.01 15.35 -14.93
N ASP A 23 -3.88 16.26 -15.91
CA ASP A 23 -4.59 17.51 -16.16
C ASP A 23 -4.50 18.66 -15.14
N ARG A 24 -3.68 19.65 -15.51
CA ARG A 24 -3.77 21.11 -15.23
C ARG A 24 -3.75 21.59 -13.78
N ALA A 25 -4.03 20.76 -12.78
CA ALA A 25 -3.88 21.03 -11.35
C ALA A 25 -3.76 19.73 -10.55
N SER A 26 -2.70 19.61 -9.73
CA SER A 26 -2.54 18.49 -8.78
C SER A 26 -3.72 18.46 -7.81
N ARG A 27 -4.58 17.45 -7.92
CA ARG A 27 -5.73 17.24 -7.02
C ARG A 27 -5.56 15.97 -6.18
N PRO A 28 -5.94 15.98 -4.90
CA PRO A 28 -5.98 14.76 -4.11
C PRO A 28 -7.10 13.86 -4.64
N VAL A 29 -6.82 12.56 -4.74
CA VAL A 29 -7.74 11.56 -5.29
C VAL A 29 -7.87 10.33 -4.43
N GLY A 30 -7.29 10.32 -3.23
CA GLY A 30 -7.36 9.16 -2.34
C GLY A 30 -6.21 9.06 -1.36
N HIS A 31 -6.11 7.89 -0.73
CA HIS A 31 -5.11 7.57 0.26
C HIS A 31 -4.50 6.19 0.01
N LEU A 32 -3.21 6.05 0.29
CA LEU A 32 -2.52 4.77 0.40
C LEU A 32 -2.17 4.56 1.86
N VAL A 33 -2.54 3.40 2.40
CA VAL A 33 -2.29 3.06 3.79
C VAL A 33 -1.39 1.82 3.83
N THR A 34 -0.43 1.79 4.76
CA THR A 34 0.54 0.70 4.91
C THR A 34 0.47 0.06 6.29
N ARG A 35 0.67 -1.25 6.36
CA ARG A 35 0.83 -1.97 7.62
C ARG A 35 1.92 -3.03 7.49
N VAL A 36 2.47 -3.47 8.62
CA VAL A 36 3.35 -4.64 8.64
C VAL A 36 2.56 -5.82 9.17
N CYS A 37 2.48 -6.88 8.40
CA CYS A 37 1.93 -8.16 8.82
C CYS A 37 3.02 -9.21 8.92
N MET A 38 2.83 -10.22 9.78
CA MET A 38 3.69 -11.39 9.77
C MET A 38 3.25 -12.33 8.65
N HIS A 39 4.08 -12.49 7.63
CA HIS A 39 3.91 -13.51 6.61
C HIS A 39 4.53 -14.83 7.08
N TRP A 40 3.90 -15.93 6.69
CA TRP A 40 4.38 -17.27 6.98
C TRP A 40 4.36 -18.10 5.70
N ASP A 41 5.47 -18.76 5.41
CA ASP A 41 5.50 -19.77 4.36
C ASP A 41 4.65 -20.96 4.77
N THR A 42 3.97 -21.57 3.79
CA THR A 42 3.18 -22.79 4.01
C THR A 42 3.88 -23.98 3.38
N VAL A 43 4.18 -25.00 4.19
CA VAL A 43 4.80 -26.25 3.74
C VAL A 43 3.97 -27.47 4.12
N GLY A 44 4.12 -28.56 3.37
CA GLY A 44 3.42 -29.83 3.60
C GLY A 44 2.13 -29.98 2.77
N PRO A 45 1.36 -31.07 2.99
CA PRO A 45 0.14 -31.34 2.25
C PRO A 45 -0.94 -30.30 2.52
N HIS A 46 -1.78 -30.01 1.52
CA HIS A 46 -2.91 -29.06 1.66
C HIS A 46 -3.87 -29.42 2.81
N ALA A 47 -4.04 -30.72 3.11
CA ALA A 47 -4.89 -31.17 4.23
C ALA A 47 -4.26 -30.92 5.61
N PHE A 48 -2.93 -30.74 5.69
CA PHE A 48 -2.18 -30.56 6.94
C PHE A 48 -1.03 -29.55 6.74
N PRO A 49 -1.36 -28.27 6.45
CA PRO A 49 -0.35 -27.24 6.23
C PRO A 49 0.41 -26.94 7.53
N ARG A 50 1.71 -26.61 7.40
CA ARG A 50 2.53 -26.06 8.48
C ARG A 50 3.02 -24.68 8.09
N HIS A 51 2.82 -23.71 8.97
CA HIS A 51 3.33 -22.35 8.81
C HIS A 51 4.75 -22.26 9.38
N VAL A 52 5.70 -21.81 8.58
CA VAL A 52 7.12 -21.70 8.92
C VAL A 52 7.66 -20.34 8.47
N ASN A 53 8.90 -20.01 8.85
CA ASN A 53 9.61 -18.80 8.43
C ASN A 53 8.78 -17.50 8.61
N PRO A 54 8.50 -17.09 9.86
CA PRO A 54 7.82 -15.81 10.09
C PRO A 54 8.67 -14.65 9.57
N GLU A 55 8.12 -13.90 8.62
CA GLU A 55 8.77 -12.72 8.04
C GLU A 55 7.84 -11.50 8.11
N PRO A 56 8.30 -10.36 8.66
CA PRO A 56 7.54 -9.13 8.57
C PRO A 56 7.49 -8.68 7.10
N ARG A 57 6.27 -8.45 6.58
CA ARG A 57 6.05 -7.91 5.23
C ARG A 57 5.15 -6.68 5.30
N VAL A 58 5.49 -5.70 4.47
CA VAL A 58 4.64 -4.53 4.27
C VAL A 58 3.48 -4.93 3.36
N GLN A 59 2.26 -4.69 3.85
CA GLN A 59 1.05 -4.69 3.06
C GLN A 59 0.59 -3.26 2.87
N TRP A 60 -0.04 -2.99 1.74
CA TRP A 60 -0.60 -1.69 1.45
C TRP A 60 -1.98 -1.82 0.82
N ARG A 61 -2.80 -0.79 0.99
CA ARG A 61 -4.12 -0.63 0.40
C ARG A 61 -4.24 0.77 -0.16
N ALA A 62 -4.69 0.89 -1.40
CA ALA A 62 -5.00 2.17 -2.03
C ALA A 62 -6.51 2.32 -2.15
N HIS A 63 -7.03 3.40 -1.58
CA HIS A 63 -8.41 3.85 -1.67
C HIS A 63 -8.48 5.12 -2.52
N LEU A 64 -9.41 5.21 -3.46
CA LEU A 64 -9.64 6.40 -4.28
C LEU A 64 -10.93 7.12 -3.85
N ASP A 65 -10.85 8.43 -3.64
CA ASP A 65 -11.98 9.25 -3.20
C ASP A 65 -12.96 9.51 -4.38
N GLY A 66 -14.26 9.35 -4.14
CA GLY A 66 -15.32 9.81 -5.05
C GLY A 66 -15.74 8.84 -6.16
N SER A 67 -15.55 7.53 -5.98
CA SER A 67 -15.98 6.53 -6.95
C SER A 67 -17.45 6.12 -6.79
N ASP A 68 -18.38 6.93 -7.31
CA ASP A 68 -19.79 6.53 -7.51
C ASP A 68 -19.98 5.49 -8.64
N VAL A 69 -18.89 4.86 -9.10
CA VAL A 69 -18.90 3.85 -10.16
C VAL A 69 -18.63 2.48 -9.53
N GLU A 70 -19.62 1.58 -9.61
CA GLU A 70 -19.46 0.15 -9.29
C GLU A 70 -18.24 -0.42 -10.04
N GLY A 71 -17.12 -0.60 -9.35
CA GLY A 71 -15.90 -1.18 -9.96
C GLY A 71 -14.58 -0.61 -9.46
N GLU A 72 -14.55 0.60 -8.88
CA GLU A 72 -13.33 1.14 -8.24
C GLU A 72 -13.22 0.66 -6.79
N GLN A 73 -13.12 -0.65 -6.61
CA GLN A 73 -12.77 -1.25 -5.33
C GLN A 73 -11.32 -0.89 -4.97
N ASP A 74 -11.05 -0.81 -3.66
CA ASP A 74 -9.70 -0.67 -3.12
C ASP A 74 -8.74 -1.65 -3.82
N LEU A 75 -7.51 -1.19 -4.07
CA LEU A 75 -6.44 -2.04 -4.59
C LEU A 75 -5.58 -2.49 -3.41
N TYR A 76 -5.44 -3.81 -3.24
CA TYR A 76 -4.64 -4.40 -2.18
C TYR A 76 -3.30 -4.88 -2.72
N SER A 77 -2.27 -4.90 -1.86
CA SER A 77 -0.92 -5.34 -2.23
C SER A 77 -0.80 -6.79 -2.69
N ASP A 78 -1.79 -7.64 -2.38
CA ASP A 78 -1.88 -9.03 -2.77
C ASP A 78 -2.81 -9.29 -3.97
N ASP A 79 -3.43 -8.24 -4.54
CA ASP A 79 -4.16 -8.35 -5.79
C ASP A 79 -3.18 -8.77 -6.92
N PRO A 80 -3.57 -9.68 -7.84
CA PRO A 80 -2.69 -10.14 -8.91
C PRO A 80 -2.14 -9.03 -9.82
N GLU A 81 -2.87 -7.92 -9.92
CA GLU A 81 -2.51 -6.75 -10.73
C GLU A 81 -1.82 -5.63 -9.92
N ALA A 82 -1.60 -5.84 -8.62
CA ALA A 82 -1.00 -4.86 -7.75
C ALA A 82 0.46 -4.59 -8.16
N PRO A 83 0.88 -3.33 -8.33
CA PRO A 83 2.28 -3.03 -8.55
C PRO A 83 3.11 -3.38 -7.29
N PRO A 84 4.43 -3.56 -7.43
CA PRO A 84 5.30 -3.58 -6.26
C PRO A 84 5.14 -2.29 -5.46
N PHE A 85 5.30 -2.39 -4.13
CA PHE A 85 5.31 -1.20 -3.29
C PHE A 85 6.43 -0.24 -3.75
N PRO A 86 6.15 1.07 -3.91
CA PRO A 86 7.17 2.03 -4.37
C PRO A 86 8.34 2.09 -3.40
N ARG A 87 9.55 2.27 -3.94
CA ARG A 87 10.73 2.59 -3.14
C ARG A 87 10.58 4.02 -2.60
N ASP A 88 11.24 4.35 -1.49
CA ASP A 88 11.10 5.69 -0.86
C ASP A 88 11.43 6.86 -1.80
N ASP A 89 12.36 6.66 -2.73
CA ASP A 89 12.72 7.64 -3.75
C ASP A 89 11.65 7.78 -4.85
N ASP A 90 10.87 6.71 -5.09
CA ASP A 90 9.81 6.63 -6.09
C ASP A 90 8.48 7.13 -5.49
N ARG A 91 8.23 8.44 -5.61
CA ARG A 91 6.99 9.08 -5.15
C ARG A 91 5.80 8.82 -6.07
N THR A 92 5.75 7.69 -6.79
CA THR A 92 4.62 7.38 -7.68
C THR A 92 4.22 5.92 -7.61
N ILE A 93 2.93 5.65 -7.73
CA ILE A 93 2.33 4.31 -7.79
C ILE A 93 1.29 4.25 -8.92
N VAL A 94 1.09 3.07 -9.51
CA VAL A 94 0.00 2.85 -10.47
C VAL A 94 -1.17 2.17 -9.76
N VAL A 95 -2.31 2.85 -9.65
CA VAL A 95 -3.51 2.31 -9.02
C VAL A 95 -4.60 2.23 -10.08
N ARG A 96 -5.09 1.02 -10.37
CA ARG A 96 -6.13 0.77 -11.38
C ARG A 96 -5.82 1.46 -12.73
N GLY A 97 -4.56 1.33 -13.19
CA GLY A 97 -4.08 1.93 -14.44
C GLY A 97 -3.78 3.43 -14.39
N ARG A 98 -4.07 4.13 -13.28
CA ARG A 98 -3.76 5.55 -13.10
C ARG A 98 -2.41 5.72 -12.43
N ARG A 99 -1.50 6.48 -13.04
CA ARG A 99 -0.25 6.88 -12.37
C ARG A 99 -0.55 8.00 -11.39
N LEU A 100 -0.27 7.77 -10.11
CA LEU A 100 -0.54 8.71 -9.02
C LEU A 100 0.76 9.10 -8.31
N ARG A 101 0.84 10.34 -7.84
CA ARG A 101 1.93 10.80 -6.98
C ARG A 101 1.57 10.55 -5.52
N LEU A 102 2.56 10.08 -4.75
CA LEU A 102 2.47 9.87 -3.32
C LEU A 102 3.00 11.07 -2.55
N GLU A 103 2.31 11.39 -1.48
CA GLU A 103 2.75 12.34 -0.47
C GLU A 103 2.48 11.76 0.91
N TRP A 104 3.55 11.34 1.59
CA TRP A 104 3.44 10.79 2.93
C TRP A 104 2.93 11.86 3.90
N LEU A 105 1.89 11.53 4.64
CA LEU A 105 1.31 12.39 5.67
C LEU A 105 2.02 12.18 7.00
N ASP A 106 1.96 13.18 7.86
CA ASP A 106 2.45 13.16 9.24
C ASP A 106 1.48 13.83 10.22
N GLY A 107 1.73 13.64 11.51
CA GLY A 107 0.95 14.24 12.60
C GLY A 107 -0.55 13.92 12.55
N ALA A 108 -1.36 14.91 12.94
CA ALA A 108 -2.81 14.77 13.05
C ALA A 108 -3.50 14.42 11.71
N GLU A 109 -2.90 14.81 10.59
CA GLU A 109 -3.46 14.50 9.26
C GLU A 109 -3.28 13.02 8.92
N ALA A 110 -2.11 12.45 9.25
CA ALA A 110 -1.88 11.01 9.11
C ALA A 110 -2.79 10.20 10.03
N GLU A 111 -2.97 10.63 11.29
CA GLU A 111 -3.86 9.98 12.27
C GLU A 111 -5.31 9.97 11.78
N ALA A 112 -5.84 11.11 11.36
CA ALA A 112 -7.21 11.20 10.85
C ALA A 112 -7.43 10.35 9.59
N ALA A 113 -6.44 10.30 8.70
CA ALA A 113 -6.51 9.46 7.51
C ALA A 113 -6.42 7.96 7.86
N TRP A 114 -5.62 7.60 8.86
CA TRP A 114 -5.53 6.23 9.37
C TRP A 114 -6.85 5.79 10.03
N ASP A 115 -7.46 6.63 10.87
CA ASP A 115 -8.73 6.30 11.52
C ASP A 115 -9.85 6.04 10.51
N ARG A 116 -9.81 6.73 9.37
CA ARG A 116 -10.79 6.58 8.29
C ARG A 116 -10.49 5.43 7.33
N HIS A 117 -9.22 5.21 7.01
CA HIS A 117 -8.79 4.33 5.93
C HIS A 117 -7.88 3.18 6.38
N GLY A 118 -7.61 3.00 7.67
CA GLY A 118 -6.92 1.83 8.20
C GLY A 118 -7.70 0.53 7.96
N TRP A 119 -7.02 -0.62 8.09
CA TRP A 119 -7.66 -1.94 8.15
C TRP A 119 -6.81 -3.00 8.88
#